data_AF-A0A3A4APG1-F1
#
_entry.id   AF-A0A3A4APG1-F1
#
_cell.length_a   1.000
_cell.length_b   1.000
_cell.length_c   1.000
_cell.angle_alpha   90.00
_cell.angle_beta   90.00
_cell.angle_gamma   90.00
#
_symmetry.space_group_name_H-M   'P 1'
#
loop_
_entity.id
_entity.type
_entity.pdbx_description
1 polymer ?
#
loop_
_entity_poly.entity_id
_entity_poly.type
_entity_poly.pdbx_seq_one_letter_code
_entity_poly.pdbx_strand_id
1 'polypeptide(L)'
;MKFHLNVHVGDAPQDADAKIVNLTPAAGAPLEEAVIEALEKSGLTPADLRSRTLFTVGEGVDSRTAIAAYAALCGFARRRIDAEAGGVVLQLSELHQQMVGRPDAGVPDARPLWAQTGAAHPVLPAVPEVGMNPSPEDVTIIRHSGRVRMVPPEHVALALVTFVIVAALRVRGRGDRLPTLSTGAEPEPEGVETTDQGVDLEGLRRRASALRQDLRTAGNRDEIAPAAPITQRQRLLARANAWPIAEVMVRLGAESDPDGELWHCPRPERHLNGDQNPSMRLRDGQARCDKCDKGVPVGPLALVQDALGVSADEARAWLESGARRPPLSRHAAHAA
;
A
#
# COMPACT_ATOMS: atom_id res chain seq x y z
N MET A 1 -8.24 8.56 9.53
CA MET A 1 -7.99 7.53 8.49
C MET A 1 -7.57 6.25 9.18
N LYS A 2 -8.25 5.11 8.98
CA LYS A 2 -7.78 3.83 9.57
C LYS A 2 -6.75 3.17 8.64
N PHE A 3 -5.54 2.95 9.13
CA PHE A 3 -4.50 2.18 8.46
C PHE A 3 -4.57 0.72 8.94
N HIS A 4 -4.25 -0.23 8.05
CA HIS A 4 -4.33 -1.66 8.35
C HIS A 4 -2.96 -2.29 8.60
N LEU A 5 -1.90 -1.62 8.13
CA LEU A 5 -0.50 -1.98 8.34
C LEU A 5 0.27 -0.73 8.75
N ASN A 6 0.98 -0.81 9.87
CA ASN A 6 1.94 0.20 10.28
C ASN A 6 3.35 -0.40 10.19
N VAL A 7 4.19 0.20 9.35
CA VAL A 7 5.60 -0.16 9.21
C VAL A 7 6.40 0.92 9.92
N HIS A 8 7.18 0.59 10.93
CA HIS A 8 7.89 1.57 11.75
C HIS A 8 9.40 1.38 11.74
N VAL A 9 10.12 2.47 12.03
CA VAL A 9 11.56 2.50 12.32
C VAL A 9 11.74 3.23 13.65
N GLY A 10 12.58 2.72 14.53
CA GLY A 10 12.69 3.15 15.92
C GLY A 10 11.69 2.42 16.81
N ASP A 11 11.25 3.09 17.87
CA ASP A 11 10.28 2.51 18.81
C ASP A 11 8.92 2.29 18.16
N ALA A 12 8.32 1.13 18.45
CA ALA A 12 7.01 0.77 17.95
C ALA A 12 5.92 1.67 18.58
N PRO A 13 4.94 2.15 17.79
CA PRO A 13 3.80 2.85 18.37
C PRO A 13 3.03 1.92 19.33
N GLN A 14 2.73 2.43 20.53
CA GLN A 14 2.16 1.63 21.64
C GLN A 14 0.71 1.20 21.40
N ASP A 15 -0.04 1.90 20.55
CA ASP A 15 -1.46 1.65 20.28
C ASP A 15 -1.74 1.59 18.78
N ALA A 16 -1.73 0.40 18.18
CA ALA A 16 -2.21 0.22 16.82
C ALA A 16 -3.20 -0.93 16.71
N ASP A 17 -4.44 -0.62 16.31
CA ASP A 17 -5.44 -1.56 15.76
C ASP A 17 -4.99 -2.19 14.41
N ALA A 18 -3.71 -2.12 14.08
CA ALA A 18 -3.11 -2.48 12.80
C ALA A 18 -1.96 -3.48 12.99
N LYS A 19 -1.66 -4.28 11.97
CA LYS A 19 -0.45 -5.11 11.97
C LYS A 19 0.77 -4.18 12.08
N ILE A 20 1.64 -4.41 13.06
CA ILE A 20 2.88 -3.64 13.26
C ILE A 20 4.05 -4.44 12.68
N VAL A 21 4.88 -3.79 11.87
CA VAL A 21 6.11 -4.35 11.30
C VAL A 21 7.26 -3.43 11.63
N ASN A 22 8.34 -3.97 12.21
CA ASN A 22 9.56 -3.23 12.53
C ASN A 22 10.56 -3.33 11.37
N LEU A 23 11.06 -2.18 10.90
CA LEU A 23 12.11 -2.03 9.90
C LEU A 23 13.35 -1.31 10.44
N THR A 24 13.53 -1.26 11.76
CA THR A 24 14.69 -0.61 12.39
C THR A 24 15.98 -1.33 11.99
N PRO A 25 16.90 -0.66 11.26
CA PRO A 25 18.17 -1.24 10.89
C PRO A 25 19.04 -1.48 12.12
N ALA A 26 19.78 -2.58 12.13
CA ALA A 26 20.74 -2.86 13.19
C ALA A 26 21.92 -1.87 13.15
N ALA A 27 22.42 -1.48 14.32
CA ALA A 27 23.62 -0.65 14.42
C ALA A 27 24.89 -1.44 14.03
N GLY A 28 25.88 -0.74 13.48
CA GLY A 28 27.24 -1.27 13.25
C GLY A 28 27.50 -1.89 11.87
N ALA A 29 26.47 -2.12 11.05
CA ALA A 29 26.62 -2.49 9.64
C ALA A 29 26.44 -1.27 8.72
N PRO A 30 26.94 -1.32 7.46
CA PRO A 30 26.60 -0.33 6.45
C PRO A 30 25.08 -0.18 6.31
N LEU A 31 24.59 1.05 6.27
CA LEU A 31 23.15 1.34 6.37
C LEU A 31 22.32 0.60 5.32
N GLU A 32 22.83 0.46 4.10
CA GLU A 32 22.13 -0.22 3.01
C GLU A 32 21.91 -1.71 3.30
N GLU A 33 22.95 -2.37 3.82
CA GLU A 33 22.88 -3.78 4.26
C GLU A 33 21.93 -3.92 5.44
N ALA A 34 22.08 -3.07 6.45
CA ALA A 34 21.25 -3.10 7.65
C ALA A 34 19.76 -2.90 7.34
N VAL A 35 19.42 -2.04 6.38
CA VAL A 35 18.03 -1.81 5.95
C VAL A 35 17.47 -3.01 5.19
N ILE A 36 18.24 -3.62 4.29
CA ILE A 36 17.78 -4.82 3.56
C ILE A 36 17.61 -5.99 4.52
N GLU A 37 18.55 -6.21 5.44
CA GLU A 37 18.46 -7.25 6.46
C GLU A 37 17.24 -7.03 7.37
N ALA A 38 16.98 -5.79 7.80
CA ALA A 38 15.79 -5.47 8.57
C ALA A 38 14.51 -5.78 7.77
N LEU A 39 14.48 -5.45 6.48
CA LEU A 39 13.35 -5.75 5.59
C LEU A 39 13.12 -7.26 5.42
N GLU A 40 14.19 -8.05 5.25
CA GLU A 40 14.13 -9.51 5.17
C GLU A 40 13.57 -10.13 6.45
N LYS A 41 14.05 -9.67 7.62
CA LYS A 41 13.65 -10.18 8.93
C LYS A 41 12.30 -9.67 9.42
N SER A 42 11.77 -8.63 8.79
CA SER A 42 10.53 -7.96 9.20
C SER A 42 9.27 -8.83 9.09
N GLY A 43 9.32 -9.93 8.33
CA GLY A 43 8.16 -10.76 8.00
C GLY A 43 7.14 -10.05 7.10
N LEU A 44 7.51 -8.91 6.50
CA LEU A 44 6.68 -8.18 5.56
C LEU A 44 6.55 -8.95 4.25
N THR A 45 5.31 -9.21 3.83
CA THR A 45 5.04 -9.91 2.58
C THR A 45 4.47 -8.96 1.52
N PRO A 46 4.59 -9.33 0.23
CA PRO A 46 3.92 -8.61 -0.85
C PRO A 46 2.39 -8.46 -0.68
N ALA A 47 1.75 -9.38 0.04
CA ALA A 47 0.31 -9.38 0.30
C ALA A 47 -0.09 -8.34 1.36
N ASP A 48 0.72 -8.13 2.38
CA ASP A 48 0.47 -7.15 3.45
C ASP A 48 0.29 -5.72 2.90
N LEU A 49 1.03 -5.41 1.83
CA LEU A 49 1.09 -4.07 1.22
C LEU A 49 -0.07 -3.77 0.26
N ARG A 50 -1.00 -4.72 0.06
CA ARG A 50 -2.30 -4.48 -0.58
C ARG A 50 -3.23 -3.65 0.32
N SER A 51 -2.97 -3.66 1.63
CA SER A 51 -3.73 -2.89 2.60
C SER A 51 -3.24 -1.43 2.66
N ARG A 52 -4.01 -0.56 3.33
CA ARG A 52 -3.59 0.81 3.58
C ARG A 52 -2.43 0.81 4.58
N THR A 53 -1.26 1.28 4.14
CA THR A 53 0.00 1.25 4.89
C THR A 53 0.41 2.65 5.30
N LEU A 54 0.91 2.79 6.53
CA LEU A 54 1.57 3.99 7.04
C LEU A 54 3.02 3.65 7.40
N PHE A 55 3.95 4.53 7.08
CA PHE A 55 5.35 4.44 7.52
C PHE A 55 5.59 5.36 8.71
N THR A 56 5.86 4.85 9.90
CA THR A 56 6.05 5.65 11.11
C THR A 56 7.52 5.75 11.49
N VAL A 57 7.99 6.95 11.83
CA VAL A 57 9.34 7.16 12.33
C VAL A 57 9.29 7.50 13.82
N GLY A 58 9.90 6.66 14.64
CA GLY A 58 10.02 6.83 16.08
C GLY A 58 10.99 7.94 16.47
N GLU A 59 10.93 8.34 17.73
CA GLU A 59 11.84 9.35 18.29
C GLU A 59 13.30 8.86 18.25
N GLY A 60 14.24 9.79 18.06
CA GLY A 60 15.68 9.49 18.05
C GLY A 60 16.22 8.86 16.75
N VAL A 61 15.36 8.52 15.79
CA VAL A 61 15.79 8.08 14.45
C VAL A 61 16.28 9.26 13.63
N ASP A 62 17.50 9.16 13.08
CA ASP A 62 18.06 10.22 12.24
C ASP A 62 17.47 10.21 10.81
N SER A 63 17.54 11.37 10.14
CA SER A 63 16.99 11.56 8.80
C SER A 63 17.53 10.60 7.74
N ARG A 64 18.82 10.17 7.82
CA ARG A 64 19.38 9.25 6.83
C ARG A 64 18.78 7.87 6.99
N THR A 65 18.71 7.38 8.21
CA THR A 65 18.08 6.09 8.53
C THR A 65 16.61 6.08 8.12
N ALA A 66 15.86 7.14 8.42
CA ALA A 66 14.45 7.27 8.05
C ALA A 66 14.25 7.24 6.53
N ILE A 67 15.03 8.01 5.76
CA ILE A 67 14.90 8.05 4.29
C ILE A 67 15.33 6.73 3.67
N ALA A 68 16.42 6.11 4.14
CA ALA A 68 16.90 4.83 3.61
C ALA A 68 15.85 3.73 3.78
N ALA A 69 15.30 3.59 4.99
CA ALA A 69 14.22 2.64 5.26
C ALA A 69 12.96 2.93 4.43
N TYR A 70 12.57 4.21 4.31
CA TYR A 70 11.44 4.62 3.48
C TYR A 70 11.65 4.31 1.99
N ALA A 71 12.86 4.54 1.45
CA ALA A 71 13.20 4.24 0.07
C ALA A 71 13.17 2.74 -0.23
N ALA A 72 13.70 1.92 0.68
CA ALA A 72 13.62 0.46 0.60
C ALA A 72 12.17 -0.01 0.63
N LEU A 73 11.37 0.50 1.56
CA LEU A 73 9.95 0.18 1.68
C LEU A 73 9.17 0.57 0.42
N CYS A 74 9.44 1.73 -0.19
CA CYS A 74 8.85 2.13 -1.46
C CYS A 74 9.20 1.16 -2.59
N GLY A 75 10.45 0.68 -2.65
CA GLY A 75 10.88 -0.35 -3.60
C GLY A 75 10.14 -1.68 -3.40
N PHE A 76 10.09 -2.14 -2.15
CA PHE A 76 9.41 -3.37 -1.79
C PHE A 76 7.88 -3.28 -1.99
N ALA A 77 7.27 -2.13 -1.76
CA ALA A 77 5.83 -1.89 -1.98
C ALA A 77 5.49 -1.60 -3.44
N ARG A 78 6.47 -1.18 -4.25
CA ARG A 78 6.31 -0.67 -5.62
C ARG A 78 5.35 0.52 -5.73
N ARG A 79 5.21 1.28 -4.65
CA ARG A 79 4.42 2.51 -4.59
C ARG A 79 4.94 3.40 -3.46
N ARG A 80 4.56 4.67 -3.50
CA ARG A 80 4.73 5.57 -2.35
C ARG A 80 3.79 5.19 -1.22
N ILE A 81 4.23 5.46 0.00
CA ILE A 81 3.49 5.21 1.23
C ILE A 81 3.46 6.51 2.02
N ASP A 82 2.32 6.87 2.59
CA ASP A 82 2.27 8.03 3.47
C ASP A 82 3.07 7.74 4.74
N ALA A 83 3.62 8.79 5.34
CA ALA A 83 4.48 8.65 6.51
C ALA A 83 3.92 9.41 7.72
N GLU A 84 4.37 9.06 8.92
CA GLU A 84 4.19 9.83 10.14
C GLU A 84 5.55 10.04 10.79
N ALA A 85 5.89 11.30 11.08
CA ALA A 85 7.12 11.65 11.77
C ALA A 85 6.85 12.85 12.70
N GLY A 86 7.26 12.74 13.97
CA GLY A 86 7.03 13.79 14.96
C GLY A 86 5.56 14.11 15.20
N GLY A 87 4.68 13.09 15.15
CA GLY A 87 3.23 13.25 15.32
C GLY A 87 2.50 13.92 14.15
N VAL A 88 3.18 14.14 13.02
CA VAL A 88 2.59 14.73 11.81
C VAL A 88 2.48 13.68 10.71
N VAL A 89 1.28 13.50 10.17
CA VAL A 89 1.04 12.64 9.00
C VAL A 89 1.36 13.40 7.72
N LEU A 90 2.26 12.81 6.92
CA LEU A 90 2.77 13.32 5.66
C LEU A 90 2.14 12.55 4.49
N GLN A 91 1.38 13.25 3.65
CA GLN A 91 0.76 12.70 2.44
C GLN A 91 1.77 12.60 1.29
N LEU A 92 2.80 11.79 1.47
CA LEU A 92 3.95 11.69 0.56
C LEU A 92 3.58 11.16 -0.82
N SER A 93 2.53 10.33 -0.94
CA SER A 93 2.07 9.85 -2.24
C SER A 93 1.45 10.98 -3.07
N GLU A 94 0.65 11.84 -2.43
CA GLU A 94 0.02 12.98 -3.10
C GLU A 94 1.07 14.04 -3.45
N LEU A 95 1.98 14.35 -2.52
CA LEU A 95 3.10 15.26 -2.74
C LEU A 95 3.92 14.86 -3.96
N HIS A 96 4.26 13.57 -4.11
CA HIS A 96 5.00 13.08 -5.27
C HIS A 96 4.27 13.42 -6.57
N GLN A 97 2.95 13.14 -6.64
CA GLN A 97 2.14 13.43 -7.83
C GLN A 97 2.08 14.92 -8.15
N GLN A 98 1.97 15.78 -7.14
CA GLN A 98 1.95 17.24 -7.32
C GLN A 98 3.29 17.81 -7.84
N MET A 99 4.41 17.15 -7.52
CA MET A 99 5.75 17.60 -7.92
C MET A 99 6.21 17.03 -9.27
N VAL A 100 5.67 15.88 -9.67
CA VAL A 100 5.92 15.32 -11.01
C VAL A 100 5.45 16.30 -12.08
N GLY A 101 6.31 16.57 -13.06
CA GLY A 101 5.98 17.45 -14.18
C GLY A 101 6.06 18.94 -13.87
N ARG A 102 6.61 19.36 -12.72
CA ARG A 102 6.91 20.78 -12.45
C ARG A 102 7.69 21.41 -13.62
N PRO A 103 7.36 22.65 -14.04
CA PRO A 103 8.11 23.33 -15.10
C PRO A 103 9.58 23.48 -14.73
N ASP A 104 10.46 23.24 -15.70
CA ASP A 104 11.88 23.55 -15.62
C ASP A 104 12.19 24.78 -16.50
N ALA A 105 13.38 25.35 -16.36
CA ALA A 105 13.83 26.48 -17.17
C ALA A 105 14.28 26.08 -18.60
N GLY A 106 14.00 24.83 -19.02
CA GLY A 106 14.47 24.26 -20.27
C GLY A 106 15.64 23.27 -20.10
N VAL A 107 16.00 22.64 -21.21
CA VAL A 107 17.11 21.67 -21.26
C VAL A 107 18.43 22.45 -21.39
N PRO A 108 19.38 22.29 -20.45
CA PRO A 108 20.65 23.00 -20.51
C PRO A 108 21.59 22.41 -21.58
N ASP A 109 22.41 23.26 -22.20
CA ASP A 109 23.39 22.89 -23.22
C ASP A 109 24.44 21.90 -22.70
N ALA A 110 24.87 22.11 -21.44
CA ALA A 110 25.75 21.21 -20.71
C ALA A 110 25.03 20.69 -19.46
N ARG A 111 24.90 19.37 -19.34
CA ARG A 111 24.27 18.72 -18.18
C ARG A 111 25.31 18.46 -17.10
N PRO A 112 25.09 18.90 -15.85
CA PRO A 112 25.98 18.55 -14.76
C PRO A 112 26.06 17.03 -14.58
N LEU A 113 27.26 16.50 -14.34
CA LEU A 113 27.42 15.08 -13.99
C LEU A 113 26.79 14.81 -12.63
N TRP A 114 26.97 15.74 -11.70
CA TRP A 114 26.44 15.72 -10.34
C TRP A 114 25.88 17.10 -9.95
N ALA A 115 24.89 17.09 -9.07
CA ALA A 115 24.43 18.27 -8.34
C ALA A 115 24.18 17.91 -6.87
N GLN A 116 24.19 18.92 -6.00
CA GLN A 116 23.86 18.76 -4.58
C GLN A 116 22.55 19.46 -4.23
N THR A 117 21.78 18.87 -3.33
CA THR A 117 20.58 19.49 -2.74
C THR A 117 20.68 19.52 -1.22
N GLY A 118 20.05 20.49 -0.57
CA GLY A 118 19.96 20.57 0.89
C GLY A 118 21.16 21.21 1.59
N ALA A 119 22.22 21.54 0.84
CA ALA A 119 23.33 22.36 1.32
C ALA A 119 24.10 22.93 0.12
N ALA A 120 24.71 24.10 0.31
CA ALA A 120 25.68 24.64 -0.65
C ALA A 120 26.88 23.69 -0.82
N HIS A 121 27.50 23.71 -1.99
CA HIS A 121 28.72 22.98 -2.29
C HIS A 121 29.69 23.89 -3.04
N PRO A 122 31.00 23.86 -2.75
CA PRO A 122 31.96 24.76 -3.38
C PRO A 122 32.15 24.52 -4.89
N VAL A 123 31.95 23.27 -5.35
CA VAL A 123 32.21 22.87 -6.74
C VAL A 123 30.95 22.45 -7.51
N LEU A 124 30.19 21.49 -6.99
CA LEU A 124 28.94 21.04 -7.60
C LEU A 124 27.88 22.16 -7.68
N PRO A 125 27.10 22.22 -8.78
CA PRO A 125 25.85 22.97 -8.81
C PRO A 125 24.98 22.55 -7.63
N ALA A 126 24.55 23.51 -6.81
CA ALA A 126 23.85 23.25 -5.57
C ALA A 126 22.50 23.95 -5.55
N VAL A 127 21.49 23.25 -5.01
CA VAL A 127 20.20 23.80 -4.61
C VAL A 127 20.15 23.73 -3.09
N PRO A 128 20.52 24.81 -2.36
CA PRO A 128 20.68 24.77 -0.91
C PRO A 128 19.37 24.41 -0.20
N GLU A 129 18.24 24.86 -0.71
CA GLU A 129 16.92 24.60 -0.15
C GLU A 129 15.96 24.09 -1.23
N VAL A 130 15.32 22.95 -0.95
CA VAL A 130 14.28 22.39 -1.83
C VAL A 130 12.96 22.39 -1.06
N GLY A 131 12.15 23.40 -1.34
CA GLY A 131 10.82 23.58 -0.74
C GLY A 131 9.68 23.11 -1.64
N MET A 132 8.46 23.39 -1.20
CA MET A 132 7.21 23.04 -1.91
C MET A 132 7.02 23.76 -3.25
N ASN A 133 7.74 24.86 -3.47
CA ASN A 133 7.68 25.67 -4.68
C ASN A 133 9.11 25.91 -5.20
N PRO A 134 9.78 24.87 -5.75
CA PRO A 134 11.11 25.03 -6.32
C PRO A 134 11.05 25.96 -7.53
N SER A 135 12.09 26.77 -7.74
CA SER A 135 12.17 27.62 -8.93
C SER A 135 12.40 26.76 -10.20
N PRO A 136 12.05 27.25 -11.39
CA PRO A 136 12.35 26.53 -12.63
C PRO A 136 13.85 26.20 -12.81
N GLU A 137 14.75 27.03 -12.29
CA GLU A 137 16.20 26.79 -12.31
C GLU A 137 16.60 25.64 -11.39
N ASP A 138 16.05 25.59 -10.16
CA ASP A 138 16.28 24.46 -9.23
C ASP A 138 15.79 23.15 -9.83
N VAL A 139 14.61 23.18 -10.45
CA VAL A 139 14.05 22.02 -11.15
C VAL A 139 14.97 21.60 -12.28
N THR A 140 15.52 22.54 -13.06
CA THR A 140 16.47 22.25 -14.14
C THR A 140 17.72 21.54 -13.60
N ILE A 141 18.34 22.06 -12.53
CA ILE A 141 19.53 21.46 -11.91
C ILE A 141 19.22 20.03 -11.46
N ILE A 142 18.15 19.85 -10.68
CA ILE A 142 17.79 18.54 -10.10
C ILE A 142 17.45 17.53 -11.20
N ARG A 143 16.63 17.93 -12.18
CA ARG A 143 16.11 17.04 -13.24
C ARG A 143 17.18 16.63 -14.24
N HIS A 144 18.03 17.57 -14.65
CA HIS A 144 18.94 17.36 -15.77
C HIS A 144 20.32 16.86 -15.38
N SER A 145 20.67 16.90 -14.09
CA SER A 145 21.91 16.32 -13.59
C SER A 145 21.96 14.79 -13.74
N GLY A 146 23.16 14.28 -14.04
CA GLY A 146 23.45 12.85 -14.12
C GLY A 146 23.07 12.15 -12.82
N ARG A 147 23.62 12.60 -11.69
CA ARG A 147 23.30 12.16 -10.34
C ARG A 147 22.96 13.37 -9.46
N VAL A 148 22.26 13.12 -8.36
CA VAL A 148 21.96 14.15 -7.35
C VAL A 148 22.33 13.57 -6.00
N ARG A 149 23.19 14.29 -5.28
CA ARG A 149 23.48 14.04 -3.87
C ARG A 149 22.56 14.91 -3.02
N MET A 150 21.93 14.33 -2.00
CA MET A 150 21.03 15.05 -1.10
C MET A 150 21.65 15.06 0.29
N VAL A 151 21.87 16.25 0.83
CA VAL A 151 22.14 16.47 2.25
C VAL A 151 20.78 16.57 2.94
N PRO A 152 20.39 15.59 3.76
CA PRO A 152 19.06 15.60 4.36
C PRO A 152 18.98 16.67 5.47
N PRO A 153 17.88 17.44 5.54
CA PRO A 153 17.55 18.25 6.71
C PRO A 153 17.61 17.43 8.01
N GLU A 154 18.00 18.06 9.12
CA GLU A 154 18.05 17.38 10.43
C GLU A 154 16.65 16.95 10.91
N HIS A 155 15.63 17.73 10.59
CA HIS A 155 14.25 17.39 10.94
C HIS A 155 13.70 16.30 10.00
N VAL A 156 13.46 15.10 10.53
CA VAL A 156 13.03 13.90 9.78
C VAL A 156 11.83 14.16 8.85
N ALA A 157 10.78 14.83 9.34
CA ALA A 157 9.60 15.09 8.52
C ALA A 157 9.93 15.95 7.29
N LEU A 158 10.78 16.97 7.47
CA LEU A 158 11.23 17.82 6.38
C LEU A 158 12.15 17.03 5.45
N ALA A 159 13.01 16.18 5.99
CA ALA A 159 13.90 15.34 5.20
C ALA A 159 13.14 14.36 4.30
N LEU A 160 12.07 13.72 4.81
CA LEU A 160 11.18 12.87 4.01
C LEU A 160 10.46 13.66 2.92
N VAL A 161 9.95 14.85 3.23
CA VAL A 161 9.30 15.74 2.24
C VAL A 161 10.30 16.14 1.16
N THR A 162 11.47 16.65 1.52
CA THR A 162 12.52 17.04 0.58
C THR A 162 12.96 15.86 -0.28
N PHE A 163 13.14 14.67 0.30
CA PHE A 163 13.46 13.45 -0.45
C PHE A 163 12.42 13.15 -1.53
N VAL A 164 11.13 13.22 -1.17
CA VAL A 164 10.04 12.95 -2.12
C VAL A 164 9.99 14.00 -3.22
N ILE A 165 10.19 15.27 -2.91
CA ILE A 165 10.25 16.36 -3.91
C ILE A 165 11.42 16.10 -4.87
N VAL A 166 12.63 15.89 -4.36
CA VAL A 166 13.81 15.62 -5.19
C VAL A 166 13.59 14.38 -6.08
N ALA A 167 13.05 13.29 -5.53
CA ALA A 167 12.75 12.09 -6.30
C ALA A 167 11.70 12.34 -7.40
N ALA A 168 10.67 13.15 -7.12
CA ALA A 168 9.61 13.50 -8.07
C ALA A 168 10.13 14.37 -9.22
N LEU A 169 10.95 15.39 -8.93
CA LEU A 169 11.51 16.29 -9.94
C LEU A 169 12.45 15.57 -10.92
N ARG A 170 13.04 14.44 -10.49
CA ARG A 170 13.96 13.60 -11.26
C ARG A 170 13.28 12.48 -12.07
N VAL A 171 11.96 12.34 -12.00
CA VAL A 171 11.23 11.33 -12.77
C VAL A 171 11.48 11.56 -14.27
N ARG A 172 11.94 10.50 -14.95
CA ARG A 172 12.09 10.47 -16.42
C ARG A 172 11.51 9.15 -16.95
N GLY A 173 10.60 9.23 -17.90
CA GLY A 173 9.95 8.04 -18.44
C GLY A 173 9.16 7.29 -17.37
N ARG A 174 9.43 5.97 -17.21
CA ARG A 174 8.61 5.07 -16.36
C ARG A 174 9.15 4.83 -14.94
N GLY A 175 10.19 5.52 -14.47
CA GLY A 175 10.77 5.24 -13.15
C GLY A 175 11.29 6.46 -12.41
N ASP A 176 11.16 6.43 -11.07
CA ASP A 176 11.84 7.43 -10.23
C ASP A 176 13.35 7.23 -10.28
N ARG A 177 14.10 8.33 -10.27
CA ARG A 177 15.54 8.34 -10.03
C ARG A 177 15.79 8.91 -8.64
N LEU A 178 16.22 8.07 -7.71
CA LEU A 178 16.43 8.48 -6.32
C LEU A 178 17.80 9.18 -6.18
N PRO A 179 17.90 10.19 -5.29
CA PRO A 179 19.20 10.79 -4.96
C PRO A 179 20.07 9.83 -4.14
N THR A 180 21.37 10.08 -4.11
CA THR A 180 22.29 9.48 -3.14
C THR A 180 22.25 10.33 -1.86
N LEU A 181 22.14 9.73 -0.68
CA LEU A 181 22.16 10.50 0.57
C LEU A 181 23.59 10.75 1.02
N SER A 182 23.92 12.03 1.22
CA SER A 182 25.21 12.44 1.75
C SER A 182 25.39 11.97 3.19
N THR A 183 26.61 11.58 3.49
CA THR A 183 27.16 11.29 4.81
C THR A 183 27.99 12.46 5.35
N GLY A 184 28.31 13.45 4.50
CA GLY A 184 29.07 14.65 4.83
C GLY A 184 30.58 14.52 4.61
N ALA A 185 31.06 13.34 4.19
CA ALA A 185 32.48 13.03 4.02
C ALA A 185 32.84 12.61 2.59
N GLU A 186 31.92 12.78 1.64
CA GLU A 186 32.13 12.36 0.25
C GLU A 186 33.22 13.20 -0.45
N PRO A 187 34.10 12.57 -1.25
CA PRO A 187 34.99 13.31 -2.14
C PRO A 187 34.21 13.97 -3.29
N GLU A 188 34.89 14.87 -4.01
CA GLU A 188 34.35 15.41 -5.26
C GLU A 188 34.22 14.28 -6.31
N PRO A 189 33.08 14.17 -7.00
CA PRO A 189 32.88 13.10 -7.97
C PRO A 189 33.65 13.35 -9.27
N GLU A 190 34.45 12.37 -9.68
CA GLU A 190 35.22 12.40 -10.94
C GLU A 190 34.35 12.12 -12.19
N GLY A 191 33.18 11.50 -12.01
CA GLY A 191 32.27 11.12 -13.09
C GLY A 191 30.88 10.69 -12.59
N VAL A 192 29.97 10.40 -13.52
CA VAL A 192 28.56 10.02 -13.19
C VAL A 192 28.47 8.71 -12.39
N GLU A 193 29.40 7.80 -12.63
CA GLU A 193 29.47 6.48 -11.99
C GLU A 193 30.43 6.45 -10.79
N THR A 194 30.90 7.60 -10.31
CA THR A 194 31.74 7.65 -9.10
C THR A 194 31.01 7.01 -7.93
N THR A 195 31.64 5.97 -7.38
CA THR A 195 31.22 5.29 -6.16
C THR A 195 31.63 6.12 -4.93
N ASP A 196 31.20 5.74 -3.73
CA ASP A 196 31.56 6.44 -2.48
C ASP A 196 30.99 7.86 -2.33
N GLN A 197 29.82 8.09 -2.93
CA GLN A 197 29.09 9.37 -2.88
C GLN A 197 27.98 9.40 -1.82
N GLY A 198 28.03 8.48 -0.86
CA GLY A 198 27.05 8.29 0.20
C GLY A 198 26.16 7.07 -0.01
N VAL A 199 24.96 7.08 0.57
CA VAL A 199 24.02 5.95 0.57
C VAL A 199 23.26 5.90 -0.77
N ASP A 200 23.40 4.82 -1.55
CA ASP A 200 22.73 4.66 -2.84
C ASP A 200 21.28 4.19 -2.64
N LEU A 201 20.37 5.16 -2.52
CA LEU A 201 18.95 4.86 -2.39
C LEU A 201 18.37 4.17 -3.63
N GLU A 202 18.93 4.39 -4.82
CA GLU A 202 18.43 3.74 -6.03
C GLU A 202 18.80 2.26 -6.04
N GLY A 203 20.06 1.94 -5.71
CA GLY A 203 20.54 0.58 -5.44
C GLY A 203 19.71 -0.11 -4.35
N LEU A 204 19.52 0.56 -3.22
CA LEU A 204 18.70 0.07 -2.10
C LEU A 204 17.26 -0.25 -2.51
N ARG A 205 16.60 0.66 -3.24
CA ARG A 205 15.24 0.44 -3.76
C ARG A 205 15.19 -0.75 -4.72
N ARG A 206 16.19 -0.92 -5.58
CA ARG A 206 16.28 -2.05 -6.53
C ARG A 206 16.44 -3.38 -5.79
N ARG A 207 17.32 -3.44 -4.79
CA ARG A 207 17.51 -4.61 -3.91
C ARG A 207 16.22 -4.99 -3.20
N ALA A 208 15.53 -4.02 -2.60
CA ALA A 208 14.23 -4.25 -1.97
C ALA A 208 13.16 -4.73 -2.97
N SER A 209 13.19 -4.23 -4.21
CA SER A 209 12.29 -4.67 -5.28
C SER A 209 12.58 -6.11 -5.75
N ALA A 210 13.87 -6.50 -5.76
CA ALA A 210 14.33 -7.86 -6.06
C ALA A 210 13.90 -8.83 -4.97
N LEU A 211 14.11 -8.49 -3.69
CA LEU A 211 13.63 -9.26 -2.55
C LEU A 211 12.12 -9.55 -2.64
N ARG A 212 11.31 -8.54 -3.00
CA ARG A 212 9.86 -8.72 -3.24
C ARG A 212 9.57 -9.72 -4.37
N GLN A 213 10.41 -9.75 -5.41
CA GLN A 213 10.26 -10.67 -6.53
C GLN A 213 10.67 -12.10 -6.12
N ASP A 214 11.73 -12.23 -5.34
CA ASP A 214 12.22 -13.50 -4.83
C ASP A 214 11.18 -14.12 -3.89
N LEU A 215 10.61 -13.36 -2.95
CA LEU A 215 9.53 -13.85 -2.08
C LEU A 215 8.28 -14.29 -2.86
N ARG A 216 7.96 -13.63 -3.99
CA ARG A 216 6.85 -14.07 -4.87
C ARG A 216 7.16 -15.34 -5.65
N THR A 217 8.42 -15.54 -5.98
CA THR A 217 8.87 -16.68 -6.79
C THR A 217 9.14 -17.90 -5.92
N ALA A 218 9.73 -17.70 -4.73
CA ALA A 218 9.90 -18.70 -3.67
C ALA A 218 8.55 -19.20 -3.15
N GLY A 219 7.59 -18.29 -2.89
CA GLY A 219 6.21 -18.68 -2.56
C GLY A 219 5.47 -19.46 -3.66
N ASN A 220 6.03 -19.52 -4.87
CA ASN A 220 5.54 -20.33 -5.98
C ASN A 220 6.33 -21.64 -6.16
N ARG A 221 7.46 -21.86 -5.47
CA ARG A 221 8.32 -23.01 -5.78
C ARG A 221 8.71 -23.92 -4.61
N ASP A 222 9.03 -23.46 -3.41
CA ASP A 222 9.39 -24.37 -2.33
C ASP A 222 9.18 -23.67 -0.98
N GLU A 223 8.61 -24.41 -0.02
CA GLU A 223 8.21 -24.03 1.35
C GLU A 223 6.71 -23.71 1.52
N ILE A 224 5.97 -24.75 1.93
CA ILE A 224 4.70 -24.62 2.64
C ILE A 224 5.02 -23.86 3.94
N ALA A 225 4.83 -22.54 3.92
CA ALA A 225 4.89 -21.72 5.13
C ALA A 225 3.93 -22.32 6.17
N PRO A 226 4.34 -22.47 7.44
CA PRO A 226 3.41 -22.87 8.49
C PRO A 226 2.27 -21.85 8.51
N ALA A 227 1.03 -22.34 8.44
CA ALA A 227 -0.15 -21.49 8.39
C ALA A 227 -0.08 -20.46 9.53
N ALA A 228 -0.13 -19.16 9.18
CA ALA A 228 -0.29 -18.12 10.17
C ALA A 228 -1.45 -18.49 11.09
N PRO A 229 -1.31 -18.37 12.42
CA PRO A 229 -2.36 -18.79 13.34
C PRO A 229 -3.64 -18.04 13.00
N ILE A 230 -4.66 -18.77 12.51
CA ILE A 230 -5.94 -18.20 12.11
C ILE A 230 -6.47 -17.43 13.32
N THR A 231 -6.65 -16.12 13.17
CA THR A 231 -7.19 -15.27 14.24
C THR A 231 -8.60 -15.75 14.62
N GLN A 232 -9.02 -15.51 15.86
CA GLN A 232 -10.37 -15.90 16.30
C GLN A 232 -11.45 -15.35 15.36
N ARG A 233 -11.30 -14.09 14.92
CA ARG A 233 -12.21 -13.47 13.96
C ARG A 233 -12.24 -14.21 12.62
N GLN A 234 -11.09 -14.59 12.06
CA GLN A 234 -11.05 -15.36 10.80
C GLN A 234 -11.70 -16.73 10.95
N ARG A 235 -11.54 -17.42 12.09
CA ARG A 235 -12.25 -18.70 12.34
C ARG A 235 -13.76 -18.50 12.39
N LEU A 236 -14.21 -17.43 13.04
CA LEU A 236 -15.63 -17.08 13.16
C LEU A 236 -16.24 -16.74 11.80
N LEU A 237 -15.57 -15.94 10.97
CA LEU A 237 -16.03 -15.62 9.61
C LEU A 237 -16.01 -16.84 8.67
N ALA A 238 -14.97 -17.69 8.76
CA ALA A 238 -14.90 -18.92 7.99
C ALA A 238 -16.03 -19.90 8.35
N ARG A 239 -16.33 -20.05 9.66
CA ARG A 239 -17.46 -20.84 10.14
C ARG A 239 -18.78 -20.29 9.62
N ALA A 240 -18.96 -18.96 9.63
CA ALA A 240 -20.17 -18.35 9.11
C ALA A 240 -20.32 -18.51 7.59
N ASN A 241 -19.21 -18.49 6.85
CA ASN A 241 -19.24 -18.72 5.41
C ASN A 241 -19.40 -20.21 5.03
N ALA A 242 -19.37 -21.11 6.00
CA ALA A 242 -19.67 -22.53 5.82
C ALA A 242 -21.13 -22.89 6.14
N TRP A 243 -21.99 -21.90 6.43
CA TRP A 243 -23.42 -22.16 6.66
C TRP A 243 -24.08 -22.81 5.45
N PRO A 244 -25.01 -23.76 5.64
CA PRO A 244 -25.82 -24.29 4.54
C PRO A 244 -26.51 -23.18 3.74
N ILE A 245 -26.10 -22.98 2.49
CA ILE A 245 -26.56 -21.85 1.66
C ILE A 245 -28.08 -21.87 1.44
N ALA A 246 -28.69 -23.05 1.30
CA ALA A 246 -30.14 -23.19 1.17
C ALA A 246 -30.88 -22.70 2.43
N GLU A 247 -30.33 -22.96 3.62
CA GLU A 247 -30.89 -22.43 4.87
C GLU A 247 -30.80 -20.91 4.92
N VAL A 248 -29.67 -20.35 4.48
CA VAL A 248 -29.48 -18.90 4.40
C VAL A 248 -30.46 -18.26 3.43
N MET A 249 -30.71 -18.87 2.26
CA MET A 249 -31.73 -18.41 1.31
C MET A 249 -33.11 -18.32 1.95
N VAL A 250 -33.56 -19.40 2.61
CA VAL A 250 -34.86 -19.42 3.33
C VAL A 250 -34.92 -18.35 4.40
N ARG A 251 -33.86 -18.17 5.20
CA ARG A 251 -33.82 -17.15 6.26
C ARG A 251 -33.80 -15.73 5.70
N LEU A 252 -33.26 -15.52 4.51
CA LEU A 252 -33.32 -14.24 3.79
C LEU A 252 -34.69 -13.99 3.13
N GLY A 253 -35.66 -14.89 3.31
CA GLY A 253 -37.00 -14.77 2.74
C GLY A 253 -37.08 -15.13 1.26
N ALA A 254 -36.08 -15.84 0.73
CA ALA A 254 -36.10 -16.39 -0.62
C ALA A 254 -36.81 -17.75 -0.64
N GLU A 255 -37.48 -18.02 -1.76
CA GLU A 255 -38.24 -19.24 -2.00
C GLU A 255 -37.68 -19.95 -3.24
N SER A 256 -37.68 -21.28 -3.21
CA SER A 256 -37.36 -22.06 -4.40
C SER A 256 -38.57 -22.18 -5.32
N ASP A 257 -38.31 -22.50 -6.57
CA ASP A 257 -39.33 -23.03 -7.47
C ASP A 257 -39.82 -24.42 -6.99
N PRO A 258 -40.93 -24.95 -7.55
CA PRO A 258 -41.49 -26.24 -7.15
C PRO A 258 -40.54 -27.42 -7.34
N ASP A 259 -39.64 -27.33 -8.31
CA ASP A 259 -38.65 -28.37 -8.63
C ASP A 259 -37.38 -28.26 -7.74
N GLY A 260 -37.23 -27.17 -6.99
CA GLY A 260 -36.11 -26.92 -6.07
C GLY A 260 -34.79 -26.56 -6.77
N GLU A 261 -34.80 -26.36 -8.08
CA GLU A 261 -33.61 -26.12 -8.90
C GLU A 261 -33.22 -24.64 -8.93
N LEU A 262 -34.20 -23.75 -8.95
CA LEU A 262 -34.01 -22.31 -9.00
C LEU A 262 -34.63 -21.63 -7.79
N TRP A 263 -34.00 -20.53 -7.38
CA TRP A 263 -34.41 -19.74 -6.24
C TRP A 263 -34.69 -18.31 -6.64
N HIS A 264 -35.66 -17.72 -5.95
CA HIS A 264 -35.88 -16.29 -5.95
C HIS A 264 -34.69 -15.56 -5.31
N CYS A 265 -34.29 -14.44 -5.91
CA CYS A 265 -33.16 -13.66 -5.46
C CYS A 265 -33.51 -12.86 -4.20
N PRO A 266 -32.72 -12.96 -3.10
CA PRO A 266 -32.99 -12.19 -1.89
C PRO A 266 -32.65 -10.68 -2.02
N ARG A 267 -32.21 -10.26 -3.23
CA ARG A 267 -31.76 -8.92 -3.60
C ARG A 267 -32.58 -8.38 -4.79
N PRO A 268 -33.93 -8.31 -4.69
CA PRO A 268 -34.79 -7.94 -5.81
C PRO A 268 -34.52 -6.53 -6.33
N GLU A 269 -34.01 -5.62 -5.50
CA GLU A 269 -33.61 -4.27 -5.85
C GLU A 269 -32.46 -4.20 -6.87
N ARG A 270 -31.70 -5.29 -7.05
CA ARG A 270 -30.64 -5.38 -8.06
C ARG A 270 -31.16 -5.82 -9.43
N HIS A 271 -32.44 -6.18 -9.54
CA HIS A 271 -33.07 -6.57 -10.79
C HIS A 271 -33.83 -5.38 -11.39
N LEU A 272 -33.75 -5.19 -12.71
CA LEU A 272 -34.40 -4.07 -13.42
C LEU A 272 -35.91 -4.00 -13.18
N ASN A 273 -36.59 -5.15 -13.07
CA ASN A 273 -38.04 -5.27 -12.88
C ASN A 273 -38.41 -6.03 -11.59
N GLY A 274 -37.50 -6.05 -10.60
CA GLY A 274 -37.62 -6.92 -9.44
C GLY A 274 -37.38 -8.41 -9.77
N ASP A 275 -37.61 -9.27 -8.77
CA ASP A 275 -37.40 -10.72 -8.88
C ASP A 275 -38.69 -11.47 -9.24
N GLN A 276 -39.20 -11.25 -10.46
CA GLN A 276 -40.46 -11.87 -10.90
C GLN A 276 -40.33 -13.37 -11.23
N ASN A 277 -39.16 -13.81 -11.67
CA ASN A 277 -38.86 -15.20 -12.02
C ASN A 277 -37.62 -15.66 -11.26
N PRO A 278 -37.58 -16.91 -10.75
CA PRO A 278 -36.44 -17.41 -10.02
C PRO A 278 -35.20 -17.43 -10.92
N SER A 279 -34.10 -16.88 -10.42
CA SER A 279 -32.88 -16.65 -11.21
C SER A 279 -31.59 -17.01 -10.46
N MET A 280 -31.70 -17.58 -9.26
CA MET A 280 -30.57 -18.04 -8.47
C MET A 280 -30.42 -19.56 -8.50
N ARG A 281 -29.18 -20.02 -8.64
CA ARG A 281 -28.79 -21.43 -8.51
C ARG A 281 -27.92 -21.61 -7.29
N LEU A 282 -28.13 -22.70 -6.58
CA LEU A 282 -27.29 -23.10 -5.44
C LEU A 282 -26.38 -24.25 -5.88
N ARG A 283 -25.08 -24.13 -5.64
CA ARG A 283 -24.10 -25.16 -5.98
C ARG A 283 -22.89 -25.06 -5.08
N ASP A 284 -22.39 -26.19 -4.59
CA ASP A 284 -21.14 -26.28 -3.82
C ASP A 284 -21.10 -25.32 -2.60
N GLY A 285 -22.24 -25.16 -1.90
CA GLY A 285 -22.37 -24.27 -0.75
C GLY A 285 -22.39 -22.78 -1.08
N GLN A 286 -22.52 -22.43 -2.37
CA GLN A 286 -22.59 -21.06 -2.86
C GLN A 286 -23.88 -20.82 -3.62
N ALA A 287 -24.21 -19.54 -3.79
CA ALA A 287 -25.35 -19.11 -4.56
C ALA A 287 -24.91 -18.21 -5.71
N ARG A 288 -25.58 -18.30 -6.86
CA ARG A 288 -25.30 -17.43 -8.01
C ARG A 288 -26.60 -16.95 -8.62
N CYS A 289 -26.79 -15.63 -8.70
CA CYS A 289 -27.84 -15.02 -9.49
C CYS A 289 -27.33 -14.69 -10.89
N ASP A 290 -28.06 -15.15 -11.92
CA ASP A 290 -27.73 -14.84 -13.32
C ASP A 290 -27.95 -13.36 -13.69
N LYS A 291 -28.67 -12.61 -12.85
CA LYS A 291 -28.89 -11.16 -13.03
C LYS A 291 -27.92 -10.30 -12.22
N CYS A 292 -27.67 -10.64 -10.95
CA CYS A 292 -26.86 -9.81 -10.04
C CYS A 292 -25.35 -10.03 -10.17
N ASP A 293 -24.92 -11.29 -10.30
CA ASP A 293 -23.56 -11.66 -9.89
C ASP A 293 -22.57 -11.82 -11.06
N LYS A 294 -22.98 -11.49 -12.30
CA LYS A 294 -22.14 -11.50 -13.52
C LYS A 294 -21.24 -12.74 -13.65
N GLY A 295 -21.71 -13.91 -13.20
CA GLY A 295 -21.00 -15.18 -13.26
C GLY A 295 -20.16 -15.56 -12.03
N VAL A 296 -20.08 -14.72 -11.00
CA VAL A 296 -19.30 -14.99 -9.78
C VAL A 296 -20.23 -15.54 -8.69
N PRO A 297 -20.08 -16.80 -8.24
CA PRO A 297 -20.88 -17.32 -7.13
C PRO A 297 -20.48 -16.66 -5.81
N VAL A 298 -21.46 -16.45 -4.93
CA VAL A 298 -21.29 -15.83 -3.61
C VAL A 298 -21.51 -16.84 -2.50
N GLY A 299 -20.68 -16.76 -1.45
CA GLY A 299 -20.84 -17.58 -0.26
C GLY A 299 -21.95 -17.06 0.67
N PRO A 300 -22.37 -17.87 1.66
CA PRO A 300 -23.44 -17.54 2.60
C PRO A 300 -23.25 -16.19 3.30
N LEU A 301 -22.02 -15.91 3.77
CA LEU A 301 -21.73 -14.68 4.51
C LEU A 301 -21.88 -13.44 3.61
N ALA A 302 -21.26 -13.49 2.42
CA ALA A 302 -21.32 -12.39 1.44
C ALA A 302 -22.76 -12.15 0.95
N LEU A 303 -23.55 -13.21 0.77
CA LEU A 303 -24.95 -13.11 0.39
C LEU A 303 -25.78 -12.37 1.45
N VAL A 304 -25.55 -12.63 2.74
CA VAL A 304 -26.23 -11.92 3.84
C VAL A 304 -25.79 -10.45 3.91
N GLN A 305 -24.48 -10.18 3.77
CA GLN A 305 -23.97 -8.81 3.72
C GLN A 305 -24.66 -8.00 2.63
N ASP A 306 -24.74 -8.56 1.43
CA ASP A 306 -25.36 -7.91 0.28
C ASP A 306 -26.87 -7.75 0.46
N ALA A 307 -27.58 -8.79 0.93
CA ALA A 307 -29.04 -8.77 1.03
C ALA A 307 -29.56 -7.88 2.17
N LEU A 308 -28.77 -7.66 3.22
CA LEU A 308 -29.13 -6.84 4.37
C LEU A 308 -28.41 -5.48 4.41
N GLY A 309 -27.39 -5.27 3.58
CA GLY A 309 -26.57 -4.05 3.58
C GLY A 309 -25.70 -3.88 4.83
N VAL A 310 -25.17 -4.99 5.37
CA VAL A 310 -24.43 -5.02 6.66
C VAL A 310 -22.97 -5.45 6.51
N SER A 311 -22.16 -5.19 7.54
CA SER A 311 -20.77 -5.64 7.60
C SER A 311 -20.66 -7.17 7.78
N ALA A 312 -19.47 -7.73 7.56
CA ALA A 312 -19.22 -9.17 7.71
C ALA A 312 -19.45 -9.67 9.14
N ASP A 313 -19.09 -8.88 10.16
CA ASP A 313 -19.26 -9.26 11.56
C ASP A 313 -20.75 -9.20 11.98
N GLU A 314 -21.53 -8.27 11.42
CA GLU A 314 -22.98 -8.18 11.59
C GLU A 314 -23.71 -9.31 10.85
N ALA A 315 -23.31 -9.64 9.62
CA ALA A 315 -23.86 -10.77 8.86
C ALA A 315 -23.61 -12.10 9.59
N ARG A 316 -22.41 -12.28 10.16
CA ARG A 316 -22.09 -13.41 11.03
C ARG A 316 -23.02 -13.45 12.25
N ALA A 317 -23.17 -12.33 12.97
CA ALA A 317 -24.03 -12.26 14.14
C ALA A 317 -25.50 -12.57 13.79
N TRP A 318 -25.98 -12.10 12.64
CA TRP A 318 -27.31 -12.40 12.14
C TRP A 318 -27.50 -13.91 11.89
N LEU A 319 -26.54 -14.56 11.20
CA LEU A 319 -26.60 -15.99 10.96
C LEU A 319 -26.60 -16.80 12.27
N GLU A 320 -25.78 -16.42 13.24
CA GLU A 320 -25.70 -17.03 14.57
C GLU A 320 -26.95 -16.82 15.42
N SER A 321 -27.60 -15.67 15.29
CA SER A 321 -28.80 -15.34 16.06
C SER A 321 -30.04 -16.16 15.66
N GLY A 322 -30.03 -16.80 14.49
CA GLY A 322 -31.23 -17.48 13.96
C GLY A 322 -32.28 -16.53 13.39
N ALA A 323 -31.95 -15.23 13.26
CA ALA A 323 -32.85 -14.23 12.72
C ALA A 323 -33.32 -14.57 11.29
N ARG A 324 -34.51 -14.07 10.95
CA ARG A 324 -35.14 -14.25 9.64
C ARG A 324 -35.64 -12.93 9.11
N ARG A 325 -35.42 -12.70 7.82
CA ARG A 325 -36.07 -11.62 7.08
C ARG A 325 -37.51 -12.06 6.77
N PRO A 326 -38.51 -11.16 6.84
CA PRO A 326 -39.84 -11.45 6.32
C PRO A 326 -39.78 -11.92 4.85
N PRO A 327 -40.75 -12.73 4.40
CA PRO A 327 -40.84 -13.14 3.00
C PRO A 327 -40.81 -11.91 2.08
N LEU A 328 -40.06 -12.02 0.98
CA LEU A 328 -39.95 -10.92 0.03
C LEU A 328 -41.28 -10.77 -0.71
N SER A 329 -41.89 -9.57 -0.64
CA SER A 329 -43.12 -9.33 -1.39
C SER A 329 -42.80 -9.38 -2.89
N ARG A 330 -43.47 -10.28 -3.62
CA ARG A 330 -43.31 -10.46 -5.07
C ARG A 330 -43.80 -9.27 -5.91
N HIS A 331 -44.25 -8.19 -5.26
CA HIS A 331 -44.93 -7.03 -5.87
C HIS A 331 -44.39 -5.66 -5.43
N ALA A 332 -43.12 -5.55 -5.01
CA ALA A 332 -42.51 -4.22 -4.85
C ALA A 332 -42.04 -3.68 -6.22
N ALA A 333 -42.97 -3.47 -7.15
CA ALA A 333 -42.78 -2.61 -8.30
C ALA A 333 -43.65 -1.36 -8.09
N HIS A 334 -42.99 -0.21 -8.08
CA HIS A 334 -43.51 1.16 -8.01
C HIS A 334 -44.01 1.68 -6.64
N ALA A 335 -43.12 2.39 -5.96
CA ALA A 335 -43.43 3.74 -5.49
C ALA A 335 -42.22 4.64 -5.82
N ALA A 336 -42.45 5.60 -6.71
CA ALA A 336 -41.62 6.80 -6.84
C ALA A 336 -41.95 7.76 -5.70
#